data_AF-A0A239BYB4-F1
#
_entry.id   AF-A0A239BYB4-F1
#
_cell.length_a   1.000
_cell.length_b   1.000
_cell.length_c   1.000
_cell.angle_alpha   90.00
_cell.angle_beta   90.00
_cell.angle_gamma   90.00
#
_symmetry.space_group_name_H-M   'P 1'
#
loop_
_entity.id
_entity.type
_entity.pdbx_description
1 polymer ?
#
loop_
_entity_poly.entity_id
_entity_poly.type
_entity_poly.pdbx_seq_one_letter_code
_entity_poly.pdbx_strand_id
1 'polypeptide(L)'
;MQYKHMISSYHTGTLWQQRKQARRFVHQLAFWALALLLLTTLLSANQSANDIAPIILQETPFPFTAKEFYIESIVDEREDRKAVAYLLPPTASGGNSPVAAQPVDLRGGGLQGVRQFIQKGIPRNTRLRPVVLRLQEYKVTEKAGEKGRVKGEAVVSITFELQGNGETIPLTSYKGGVRYDRPASQLNAVEPALRQSLLGSLSYFNTWMEQKAGSDPRLARGIKVIFSDYAPNSAGDTVFYVPDRPLTWDDFTGSPSKPSKFAAAVFPSFSYAGRTEVVDGILHLYLDMKVYVLQSSSWVKGSKDAYGLAHEQRHFDIVKLVAERFKQKIKPEILSVTDYNSIIQYHFIESFREMNKLQEQYDAETQHGLNKQAQEEWNRRITAELGKQ
;
A
#
# COMPACT_ATOMS: atom_id res chain seq x y z
N MET A 1 -87.10 49.93 40.34
CA MET A 1 -86.60 51.31 40.51
C MET A 1 -85.14 51.25 40.94
N GLN A 2 -84.26 51.83 40.12
CA GLN A 2 -82.91 52.37 40.38
C GLN A 2 -81.73 51.51 40.89
N TYR A 3 -80.70 51.57 40.02
CA TYR A 3 -79.29 51.20 40.07
C TYR A 3 -78.41 52.07 41.00
N LYS A 4 -77.16 51.60 41.20
CA LYS A 4 -75.92 52.25 41.75
C LYS A 4 -75.85 52.36 43.28
N HIS A 5 -74.75 52.12 44.02
CA HIS A 5 -73.30 51.91 43.82
C HIS A 5 -72.87 50.77 44.81
N MET A 6 -71.76 50.03 44.73
CA MET A 6 -70.37 50.44 44.51
C MET A 6 -69.51 49.18 44.29
N ILE A 7 -68.72 49.21 43.21
CA ILE A 7 -67.67 48.26 42.87
C ILE A 7 -66.44 48.61 43.72
N SER A 8 -65.95 47.70 44.57
CA SER A 8 -64.55 47.69 45.04
C SER A 8 -64.29 46.51 45.99
N SER A 9 -63.79 45.37 45.49
CA SER A 9 -62.95 44.44 46.28
C SER A 9 -62.37 43.24 45.51
N TYR A 10 -62.83 42.92 44.29
CA TYR A 10 -62.44 41.67 43.62
C TYR A 10 -61.33 41.80 42.55
N HIS A 11 -60.42 42.77 42.65
CA HIS A 11 -59.28 42.90 41.71
C HIS A 11 -57.90 43.09 42.35
N THR A 12 -57.78 43.05 43.68
CA THR A 12 -56.50 43.25 44.39
C THR A 12 -55.82 41.95 44.81
N GLY A 13 -56.52 40.81 44.82
CA GLY A 13 -55.94 39.50 45.24
C GLY A 13 -55.09 38.80 44.19
N THR A 14 -55.53 38.81 42.92
CA THR A 14 -54.87 38.08 41.81
C THR A 14 -53.63 38.78 41.27
N LEU A 15 -53.62 40.13 41.21
CA LEU A 15 -52.44 40.90 40.80
C LEU A 15 -51.30 40.83 41.83
N TRP A 16 -51.61 40.66 43.13
CA TRP A 16 -50.60 40.55 44.18
C TRP A 16 -49.90 39.18 44.18
N GLN A 17 -50.65 38.10 43.94
CA GLN A 17 -50.08 36.75 43.80
C GLN A 17 -49.27 36.58 42.51
N GLN A 18 -49.75 37.08 41.36
CA GLN A 18 -48.99 37.04 40.11
C GLN A 18 -47.70 37.88 40.17
N ARG A 19 -47.71 39.06 40.82
CA ARG A 19 -46.48 39.84 41.06
C ARG A 19 -45.49 39.13 41.98
N LYS A 20 -45.97 38.37 42.97
CA LYS A 20 -45.11 37.58 43.87
C LYS A 20 -44.48 36.38 43.14
N GLN A 21 -45.24 35.69 42.30
CA GLN A 21 -44.72 34.59 41.47
C GLN A 21 -43.75 35.09 40.40
N ALA A 22 -44.07 36.18 39.70
CA ALA A 22 -43.17 36.78 38.71
C ALA A 22 -41.86 37.28 39.35
N ARG A 23 -41.91 37.92 40.53
CA ARG A 23 -40.71 38.30 41.28
C ARG A 23 -39.89 37.09 41.72
N ARG A 24 -40.53 36.00 42.16
CA ARG A 24 -39.85 34.74 42.49
C ARG A 24 -39.18 34.10 41.28
N PHE A 25 -39.84 34.12 40.12
CA PHE A 25 -39.29 33.58 38.88
C PHE A 25 -38.11 34.41 38.35
N VAL A 26 -38.21 35.74 38.40
CA VAL A 26 -37.11 36.66 38.05
C VAL A 26 -35.94 36.51 39.04
N HIS A 27 -36.20 36.33 40.34
CA HIS A 27 -35.15 36.07 41.31
C HIS A 27 -34.51 34.70 41.11
N GLN A 28 -35.26 33.67 40.73
CA GLN A 28 -34.70 32.35 40.41
C GLN A 28 -33.86 32.39 39.12
N LEU A 29 -34.33 33.06 38.06
CA LEU A 29 -33.56 33.25 36.83
C LEU A 29 -32.30 34.09 37.07
N ALA A 30 -32.38 35.16 37.85
CA ALA A 30 -31.22 35.95 38.25
C ALA A 30 -30.24 35.14 39.11
N PHE A 31 -30.74 34.29 40.02
CA PHE A 31 -29.91 33.42 40.84
C PHE A 31 -29.22 32.33 40.00
N TRP A 32 -29.91 31.71 39.05
CA TRP A 32 -29.32 30.73 38.13
C TRP A 32 -28.36 31.38 37.13
N ALA A 33 -28.65 32.58 36.63
CA ALA A 33 -27.73 33.34 35.80
C ALA A 33 -26.47 33.75 36.59
N LEU A 34 -26.63 34.19 37.84
CA LEU A 34 -25.51 34.53 38.73
C LEU A 34 -24.71 33.27 39.11
N ALA A 35 -25.37 32.14 39.35
CA ALA A 35 -24.73 30.86 39.63
C ALA A 35 -23.98 30.32 38.40
N LEU A 36 -24.52 30.47 37.19
CA LEU A 36 -23.86 30.13 35.95
C LEU A 36 -22.66 31.05 35.69
N LEU A 37 -22.80 32.35 35.96
CA LEU A 37 -21.70 33.32 35.88
C LEU A 37 -20.61 32.97 36.89
N LEU A 38 -20.97 32.67 38.14
CA LEU A 38 -20.07 32.22 39.20
C LEU A 38 -19.38 30.90 38.83
N LEU A 39 -20.10 29.94 38.24
CA LEU A 39 -19.54 28.68 37.76
C LEU A 39 -18.55 28.91 36.62
N THR A 40 -18.86 29.80 35.67
CA THR A 40 -17.92 30.17 34.58
C THR A 40 -16.71 30.95 35.09
N THR A 41 -16.86 31.80 36.10
CA THR A 41 -15.73 32.50 36.74
C THR A 41 -14.89 31.57 37.62
N LEU A 42 -15.49 30.57 38.27
CA LEU A 42 -14.78 29.56 39.07
C LEU A 42 -14.06 28.53 38.19
N LEU A 43 -14.63 28.17 37.03
CA LEU A 43 -13.95 27.35 36.02
C LEU A 43 -12.80 28.10 35.32
N SER A 44 -12.91 29.43 35.18
CA SER A 44 -11.84 30.27 34.63
C SER A 44 -10.76 30.62 35.69
N ALA A 45 -11.11 30.63 36.98
CA ALA A 45 -10.20 30.90 38.08
C ALA A 45 -9.29 29.71 38.46
N ASN A 46 -9.43 28.56 37.78
CA ASN A 46 -8.62 27.36 38.01
C ASN A 46 -7.52 27.13 36.97
N GLN A 47 -7.33 28.04 35.99
CA GLN A 47 -6.09 28.05 35.21
C GLN A 47 -5.00 28.64 36.08
N SER A 48 -4.00 27.84 36.41
CA SER A 48 -2.86 28.32 37.18
C SER A 48 -2.14 29.36 36.32
N ALA A 49 -1.64 30.44 36.93
CA ALA A 49 -0.91 31.51 36.22
C ALA A 49 0.37 31.03 35.47
N ASN A 50 0.69 29.73 35.54
CA ASN A 50 1.86 29.08 34.96
C ASN A 50 1.50 28.02 33.89
N ASP A 51 0.24 27.87 33.48
CA ASP A 51 -0.16 26.88 32.48
C ASP A 51 0.22 27.36 31.07
N ILE A 52 0.92 26.51 30.32
CA ILE A 52 1.33 26.83 28.94
C ILE A 52 0.16 26.60 27.98
N ALA A 53 -0.15 27.61 27.16
CA ALA A 53 -1.20 27.52 26.15
C ALA A 53 -0.90 26.42 25.09
N PRO A 54 -1.93 25.78 24.51
CA PRO A 54 -1.74 24.80 23.44
C PRO A 54 -0.95 25.36 22.26
N ILE A 55 -0.08 24.53 21.68
CA ILE A 55 0.76 24.90 20.53
C ILE A 55 -0.10 24.94 19.27
N ILE A 56 0.08 25.96 18.43
CA ILE A 56 -0.59 26.06 17.12
C ILE A 56 0.49 25.95 16.05
N LEU A 57 0.48 24.84 15.28
CA LEU A 57 1.36 24.73 14.12
C LEU A 57 0.98 25.81 13.09
N GLN A 58 1.94 26.66 12.73
CA GLN A 58 1.72 27.75 11.81
C GLN A 58 1.58 27.23 10.37
N GLU A 59 0.61 27.79 9.65
CA GLU A 59 0.38 27.50 8.25
C GLU A 59 1.42 28.23 7.38
N THR A 60 2.59 27.60 7.18
CA THR A 60 3.61 28.08 6.24
C THR A 60 3.57 27.25 4.96
N PRO A 61 3.76 27.85 3.76
CA PRO A 61 3.89 27.10 2.52
C PRO A 61 4.95 26.00 2.61
N PHE A 62 4.64 24.82 2.08
CA PHE A 62 5.60 23.71 2.05
C PHE A 62 6.67 24.01 0.99
N PRO A 63 7.93 23.57 1.20
CA PRO A 63 9.03 23.82 0.26
C PRO A 63 8.95 22.92 -1.00
N PHE A 64 7.87 22.16 -1.17
CA PHE A 64 7.63 21.25 -2.28
C PHE A 64 6.13 21.18 -2.63
N THR A 65 5.82 20.61 -3.78
CA THR A 65 4.44 20.25 -4.17
C THR A 65 4.40 18.75 -4.43
N ALA A 66 3.54 18.02 -3.72
CA ALA A 66 3.41 16.57 -3.90
C ALA A 66 2.77 16.26 -5.26
N LYS A 67 3.55 15.67 -6.18
CA LYS A 67 3.10 15.30 -7.53
C LYS A 67 2.87 13.80 -7.70
N GLU A 68 3.41 12.98 -6.80
CA GLU A 68 3.43 11.51 -6.95
C GLU A 68 2.48 10.78 -6.00
N PHE A 69 2.00 11.46 -4.96
CA PHE A 69 1.18 10.89 -3.89
C PHE A 69 0.21 11.91 -3.30
N TYR A 70 -0.76 11.39 -2.55
CA TYR A 70 -1.52 12.15 -1.57
C TYR A 70 -1.54 11.37 -0.25
N ILE A 71 -1.83 12.04 0.87
CA ILE A 71 -1.98 11.37 2.16
C ILE A 71 -3.41 10.84 2.28
N GLU A 72 -3.57 9.52 2.23
CA GLU A 72 -4.85 8.84 2.41
C GLU A 72 -5.28 8.89 3.87
N SER A 73 -4.39 8.48 4.77
CA SER A 73 -4.66 8.42 6.20
C SER A 73 -3.39 8.66 7.02
N ILE A 74 -3.61 9.06 8.28
CA ILE A 74 -2.55 9.23 9.27
C ILE A 74 -2.93 8.40 10.49
N VAL A 75 -2.07 7.44 10.82
CA VAL A 75 -2.21 6.54 11.98
C VAL A 75 -1.29 7.06 13.09
N ASP A 76 -1.86 7.31 14.27
CA ASP A 76 -1.09 7.70 15.45
C ASP A 76 -0.62 6.45 16.20
N GLU A 77 0.66 6.13 16.04
CA GLU A 77 1.34 5.01 16.68
C GLU A 77 2.30 5.47 17.77
N ARG A 78 2.25 6.74 18.17
CA ARG A 78 3.06 7.26 19.27
C ARG A 78 2.76 6.49 20.54
N GLU A 79 3.80 6.12 21.27
CA GLU A 79 3.68 5.53 22.60
C GLU A 79 3.00 6.51 23.57
N ASP A 80 3.39 7.79 23.47
CA ASP A 80 2.84 8.88 24.24
C ASP A 80 1.96 9.78 23.36
N ARG A 81 0.65 9.64 23.53
CA ARG A 81 -0.38 10.39 22.78
C ARG A 81 -0.99 11.53 23.60
N LYS A 82 -0.54 11.74 24.84
CA LYS A 82 -1.11 12.74 25.75
C LYS A 82 -0.71 14.17 25.39
N ALA A 83 0.49 14.34 24.84
CA ALA A 83 1.05 15.62 24.47
C ALA A 83 2.09 15.46 23.36
N VAL A 84 2.33 16.53 22.60
CA VAL A 84 3.46 16.61 21.65
C VAL A 84 4.67 17.31 22.24
N ALA A 85 4.59 17.85 23.45
CA ALA A 85 5.68 18.58 24.07
C ALA A 85 5.68 18.44 25.59
N TYR A 86 6.88 18.41 26.17
CA TYR A 86 7.12 18.50 27.61
C TYR A 86 8.02 19.70 27.85
N LEU A 87 7.40 20.81 28.26
CA LEU A 87 8.01 22.14 28.25
C LEU A 87 8.24 22.69 29.65
N LEU A 88 9.36 23.36 29.85
CA LEU A 88 9.62 24.14 31.05
C LEU A 88 8.86 25.48 30.95
N PRO A 89 7.95 25.80 31.89
CA PRO A 89 7.14 27.01 31.81
C PRO A 89 8.00 28.27 31.90
N PRO A 90 7.55 29.39 31.30
CA PRO A 90 8.26 30.65 31.40
C PRO A 90 8.43 31.10 32.84
N THR A 91 9.66 31.27 33.31
CA THR A 91 9.95 31.86 34.62
C THR A 91 10.45 33.30 34.44
N ALA A 92 9.98 34.21 35.30
CA ALA A 92 10.60 35.52 35.44
C ALA A 92 12.05 35.33 35.90
N SER A 93 12.96 36.10 35.30
CA SER A 93 14.41 36.02 35.52
C SER A 93 14.73 36.02 37.03
N GLY A 94 15.26 34.91 37.56
CA GLY A 94 15.74 34.81 38.96
C GLY A 94 15.11 33.69 39.83
N GLY A 95 14.14 32.93 39.33
CA GLY A 95 13.59 31.78 40.07
C GLY A 95 14.49 30.55 39.99
N ASN A 96 15.25 30.26 41.06
CA ASN A 96 16.20 29.14 41.17
C ASN A 96 15.58 27.76 41.48
N SER A 97 14.28 27.56 41.24
CA SER A 97 13.64 26.25 41.49
C SER A 97 13.51 25.45 40.19
N PRO A 98 13.88 24.16 40.17
CA PRO A 98 13.64 23.29 39.03
C PRO A 98 12.13 23.13 38.84
N VAL A 99 11.56 23.82 37.86
CA VAL A 99 10.16 23.64 37.50
C VAL A 99 10.06 22.37 36.67
N ALA A 100 9.15 21.46 37.05
CA ALA A 100 8.90 20.26 36.29
C ALA A 100 8.36 20.62 34.90
N ALA A 101 8.75 19.86 33.87
CA ALA A 101 8.21 20.03 32.53
C ALA A 101 6.71 19.73 32.52
N GLN A 102 5.92 20.62 31.93
CA GLN A 102 4.49 20.47 31.76
C GLN A 102 4.17 19.82 30.40
N PRO A 103 3.22 18.87 30.33
CA PRO A 103 2.74 18.35 29.06
C PRO A 103 1.94 19.43 28.32
N VAL A 104 2.29 19.69 27.06
CA VAL A 104 1.62 20.65 26.19
C VAL A 104 1.33 19.98 24.85
N ASP A 105 0.07 20.02 24.43
CA ASP A 105 -0.35 19.44 23.16
C ASP A 105 -0.63 20.52 22.10
N LEU A 106 -0.86 20.09 20.86
CA LEU A 106 -1.37 20.95 19.81
C LEU A 106 -2.82 21.36 20.09
N ARG A 107 -3.23 22.52 19.56
CA ARG A 107 -4.64 22.92 19.56
C ARG A 107 -5.49 21.87 18.81
N GLY A 108 -6.44 21.25 19.51
CA GLY A 108 -7.26 20.15 18.98
C GLY A 108 -6.65 18.74 19.18
N GLY A 109 -5.46 18.67 19.78
CA GLY A 109 -4.75 17.43 20.04
C GLY A 109 -3.70 17.09 18.97
N GLY A 110 -2.66 16.33 19.35
CA GLY A 110 -1.49 16.06 18.51
C GLY A 110 -1.83 15.52 17.12
N LEU A 111 -2.67 14.49 17.03
CA LEU A 111 -3.06 13.90 15.74
C LEU A 111 -3.89 14.87 14.88
N GLN A 112 -4.84 15.60 15.47
CA GLN A 112 -5.69 16.52 14.71
C GLN A 112 -4.87 17.69 14.16
N GLY A 113 -3.96 18.25 14.97
CA GLY A 113 -3.08 19.32 14.55
C GLY A 113 -2.13 18.90 13.41
N VAL A 114 -1.53 17.72 13.51
CA VAL A 114 -0.71 17.13 12.42
C VAL A 114 -1.53 16.92 11.15
N ARG A 115 -2.74 16.37 11.27
CA ARG A 115 -3.64 16.15 10.13
C ARG A 115 -4.00 17.46 9.42
N GLN A 116 -4.37 18.49 10.17
CA GLN A 116 -4.70 19.80 9.61
C GLN A 116 -3.50 20.42 8.89
N PHE A 117 -2.32 20.38 9.51
CA PHE A 117 -1.09 20.89 8.93
C PHE A 117 -0.76 20.20 7.59
N ILE A 118 -0.82 18.86 7.56
CA ILE A 118 -0.54 18.07 6.35
C ILE A 118 -1.59 18.31 5.27
N GLN A 119 -2.89 18.33 5.59
CA GLN A 119 -3.96 18.54 4.61
C GLN A 119 -3.89 19.92 3.94
N LYS A 120 -3.37 20.92 4.66
CA LYS A 120 -3.15 22.26 4.12
C LYS A 120 -1.96 22.30 3.16
N GLY A 121 -0.86 21.64 3.48
CA GLY A 121 0.34 21.63 2.64
C GLY A 121 0.32 20.61 1.50
N ILE A 122 -0.46 19.53 1.64
CA ILE A 122 -0.62 18.46 0.65
C ILE A 122 -2.13 18.25 0.42
N PRO A 123 -2.72 19.00 -0.53
CA PRO A 123 -4.12 18.83 -0.89
C PRO A 123 -4.41 17.42 -1.39
N ARG A 124 -5.57 16.86 -1.04
CA ARG A 124 -5.97 15.52 -1.45
C ARG A 124 -6.19 15.47 -2.97
N ASN A 125 -5.48 14.56 -3.65
CA ASN A 125 -5.65 14.27 -5.06
C ASN A 125 -5.70 12.75 -5.28
N THR A 126 -6.91 12.20 -5.40
CA THR A 126 -7.14 10.75 -5.54
C THR A 126 -6.68 10.15 -6.87
N ARG A 127 -6.14 10.98 -7.79
CA ARG A 127 -5.46 10.49 -9.00
C ARG A 127 -4.00 10.09 -8.73
N LEU A 128 -3.46 10.47 -7.58
CA LEU A 128 -2.09 10.13 -7.17
C LEU A 128 -2.07 8.90 -6.26
N ARG A 129 -0.87 8.45 -5.89
CA ARG A 129 -0.72 7.27 -5.03
C ARG A 129 -1.23 7.52 -3.60
N PRO A 130 -2.09 6.65 -3.05
CA PRO A 130 -2.61 6.79 -1.69
C PRO A 130 -1.57 6.37 -0.65
N VAL A 131 -1.05 7.31 0.13
CA VAL A 131 -0.03 7.04 1.15
C VAL A 131 -0.63 7.04 2.55
N VAL A 132 -0.32 6.00 3.31
CA VAL A 132 -0.59 5.91 4.74
C VAL A 132 0.64 6.37 5.50
N LEU A 133 0.45 7.32 6.41
CA LEU A 133 1.50 7.85 7.28
C LEU A 133 1.33 7.29 8.69
N ARG A 134 2.31 6.53 9.19
CA ARG A 134 2.34 6.03 10.56
C ARG A 134 3.25 6.89 11.42
N LEU A 135 2.64 7.70 12.28
CA LEU A 135 3.35 8.61 13.18
C LEU A 135 3.78 7.87 14.44
N GLN A 136 5.06 7.53 14.56
CA GLN A 136 5.61 6.73 15.65
C GLN A 136 6.20 7.60 16.76
N GLU A 137 6.74 8.76 16.41
CA GLU A 137 7.26 9.74 17.37
C GLU A 137 6.94 11.14 16.86
N TYR A 138 6.44 12.01 17.73
CA TYR A 138 6.30 13.44 17.47
C TYR A 138 6.26 14.18 18.80
N LYS A 139 7.45 14.57 19.26
CA LYS A 139 7.67 14.99 20.64
C LYS A 139 8.73 16.08 20.76
N VAL A 140 8.45 17.09 21.57
CA VAL A 140 9.44 18.01 22.12
C VAL A 140 9.77 17.62 23.55
N THR A 141 11.05 17.61 23.88
CA THR A 141 11.52 17.55 25.26
C THR A 141 12.45 18.69 25.55
N GLU A 142 12.35 19.25 26.76
CA GLU A 142 13.20 20.34 27.22
C GLU A 142 13.97 19.97 28.49
N LYS A 143 15.16 20.55 28.61
CA LYS A 143 16.01 20.47 29.80
C LYS A 143 16.53 21.87 30.12
N ALA A 144 16.71 22.13 31.42
CA ALA A 144 17.34 23.37 31.87
C ALA A 144 18.76 23.48 31.29
N GLY A 145 19.09 24.64 30.74
CA GLY A 145 20.41 25.01 30.28
C GLY A 145 21.10 25.98 31.24
N GLU A 146 22.30 26.43 30.85
CA GLU A 146 23.05 27.41 31.64
C GLU A 146 22.48 28.82 31.49
N LYS A 147 22.73 29.70 32.48
CA LYS A 147 22.46 31.15 32.41
C LYS A 147 20.99 31.49 32.04
N GLY A 148 20.02 30.77 32.60
CA GLY A 148 18.60 31.04 32.36
C GLY A 148 18.13 30.65 30.95
N ARG A 149 18.80 29.67 30.34
CA ARG A 149 18.42 29.10 29.03
C ARG A 149 17.73 27.75 29.17
N VAL A 150 17.02 27.35 28.13
CA VAL A 150 16.36 26.07 28.01
C VAL A 150 16.78 25.43 26.69
N LYS A 151 17.30 24.22 26.77
CA LYS A 151 17.65 23.41 25.59
C LYS A 151 16.50 22.48 25.28
N GLY A 152 16.04 22.50 24.03
CA GLY A 152 14.95 21.67 23.56
C GLY A 152 15.31 20.84 22.35
N GLU A 153 14.64 19.71 22.21
CA GLU A 153 14.77 18.80 21.08
C GLU A 153 13.37 18.37 20.63
N ALA A 154 13.04 18.66 19.36
CA ALA A 154 11.86 18.19 18.67
C ALA A 154 12.23 16.98 17.82
N VAL A 155 11.64 15.81 18.08
CA VAL A 155 11.89 14.57 17.33
C VAL A 155 10.61 14.16 16.59
N VAL A 156 10.79 13.65 15.37
CA VAL A 156 9.74 13.01 14.59
C VAL A 156 10.24 11.66 14.05
N SER A 157 9.38 10.64 14.10
CA SER A 157 9.59 9.34 13.48
C SER A 157 8.32 8.92 12.75
N ILE A 158 8.43 8.65 11.45
CA ILE A 158 7.31 8.34 10.58
C ILE A 158 7.68 7.18 9.66
N THR A 159 6.77 6.21 9.53
CA THR A 159 6.82 5.20 8.46
C THR A 159 5.79 5.56 7.38
N PHE A 160 6.17 5.44 6.12
CA PHE A 160 5.32 5.67 4.96
C PHE A 160 5.02 4.36 4.25
N GLU A 161 3.74 4.14 3.96
CA GLU A 161 3.24 2.94 3.29
C GLU A 161 2.34 3.33 2.13
N LEU A 162 2.31 2.52 1.07
CA LEU A 162 1.34 2.65 0.00
C LEU A 162 0.09 1.85 0.36
N GLN A 163 -1.09 2.46 0.26
CA GLN A 163 -2.35 1.75 0.38
C GLN A 163 -2.59 0.91 -0.88
N GLY A 164 -2.52 -0.42 -0.74
CA GLY A 164 -2.94 -1.37 -1.76
C GLY A 164 -4.38 -1.84 -1.56
N ASN A 165 -4.78 -2.86 -2.33
CA ASN A 165 -6.10 -3.47 -2.25
C ASN A 165 -6.21 -4.37 -1.00
N GLY A 166 -6.63 -3.78 0.12
CA GLY A 166 -6.84 -4.49 1.39
C GLY A 166 -5.61 -4.61 2.30
N GLU A 167 -4.43 -4.26 1.79
CA GLU A 167 -3.14 -4.33 2.52
C GLU A 167 -2.32 -3.06 2.30
N THR A 168 -1.30 -2.86 3.13
CA THR A 168 -0.34 -1.75 3.02
C THR A 168 1.03 -2.26 2.57
N ILE A 169 1.67 -1.56 1.63
CA ILE A 169 2.99 -1.91 1.10
C ILE A 169 4.03 -0.96 1.73
N PRO A 170 4.99 -1.45 2.51
CA PRO A 170 6.02 -0.62 3.11
C PRO A 170 6.88 0.10 2.06
N LEU A 171 7.08 1.41 2.21
CA LEU A 171 7.88 2.21 1.29
C LEU A 171 9.23 2.58 1.91
N THR A 172 9.20 3.46 2.92
CA THR A 172 10.38 4.00 3.61
C THR A 172 9.99 4.52 5.00
N SER A 173 10.98 4.79 5.84
CA SER A 173 10.80 5.45 7.13
C SER A 173 11.75 6.63 7.28
N TYR A 174 11.38 7.56 8.15
CA TYR A 174 12.18 8.73 8.48
C TYR A 174 12.20 8.91 9.98
N LYS A 175 13.40 9.12 10.55
CA LYS A 175 13.58 9.61 11.91
C LYS A 175 14.52 10.81 11.89
N GLY A 176 14.08 11.91 12.45
CA GLY A 176 14.83 13.16 12.46
C GLY A 176 14.32 14.12 13.51
N GLY A 177 14.92 15.30 13.59
CA GLY A 177 14.55 16.27 14.59
C GLY A 177 15.30 17.59 14.48
N VAL A 178 14.87 18.54 15.32
CA VAL A 178 15.44 19.87 15.41
C VAL A 178 15.79 20.15 16.87
N ARG A 179 17.03 20.57 17.11
CA ARG A 179 17.43 21.10 18.41
C ARG A 179 17.32 22.61 18.39
N TYR A 180 16.92 23.16 19.52
CA TYR A 180 16.89 24.59 19.73
C TYR A 180 17.37 24.94 21.12
N ASP A 181 17.70 26.20 21.28
CA ASP A 181 18.01 26.79 22.56
C ASP A 181 17.20 28.07 22.67
N ARG A 182 16.49 28.28 23.78
CA ARG A 182 15.65 29.48 24.01
C ARG A 182 15.93 30.12 25.38
N PRO A 183 15.68 31.43 25.54
CA PRO A 183 15.58 32.03 26.88
C PRO A 183 14.46 31.36 27.69
N ALA A 184 14.66 31.16 28.99
CA ALA A 184 13.64 30.54 29.86
C ALA A 184 12.32 31.35 29.87
N SER A 185 12.37 32.65 29.62
CA SER A 185 11.21 33.56 29.59
C SER A 185 10.37 33.51 28.31
N GLN A 186 10.77 32.75 27.29
CA GLN A 186 10.11 32.72 25.97
C GLN A 186 9.82 31.29 25.51
N LEU A 187 8.77 31.07 24.71
CA LEU A 187 8.42 29.77 24.11
C LEU A 187 8.44 29.77 22.57
N ASN A 188 8.88 30.87 21.97
CA ASN A 188 8.84 31.10 20.51
C ASN A 188 9.62 30.08 19.67
N ALA A 189 10.57 29.34 20.25
CA ALA A 189 11.34 28.33 19.53
C ALA A 189 10.64 26.96 19.41
N VAL A 190 9.61 26.70 20.23
CA VAL A 190 8.96 25.38 20.34
C VAL A 190 8.17 25.03 19.07
N GLU A 191 7.27 25.91 18.65
CA GLU A 191 6.44 25.70 17.46
C GLU A 191 7.30 25.57 16.19
N PRO A 192 8.29 26.45 15.92
CA PRO A 192 9.13 26.29 14.75
C PRO A 192 9.88 24.96 14.75
N ALA A 193 10.38 24.49 15.89
CA ALA A 193 11.06 23.21 15.98
C ALA A 193 10.13 22.03 15.65
N LEU A 194 8.91 22.02 16.17
CA LEU A 194 7.88 21.01 15.84
C LEU A 194 7.46 21.03 14.37
N ARG A 195 7.28 22.23 13.81
CA ARG A 195 6.90 22.40 12.42
C ARG A 195 8.02 21.97 11.48
N GLN A 196 9.27 22.36 11.77
CA GLN A 196 10.43 22.02 10.96
C GLN A 196 10.78 20.53 11.02
N SER A 197 10.65 19.87 12.18
CA SER A 197 10.85 18.42 12.25
C SER A 197 9.85 17.68 11.34
N LEU A 198 8.56 18.02 11.44
CA LEU A 198 7.52 17.44 10.60
C LEU A 198 7.72 17.76 9.11
N LEU A 199 7.99 19.01 8.75
CA LEU A 199 8.29 19.41 7.37
C LEU A 199 9.50 18.69 6.79
N GLY A 200 10.54 18.45 7.60
CA GLY A 200 11.72 17.68 7.21
C GLY A 200 11.35 16.27 6.77
N SER A 201 10.51 15.57 7.53
CA SER A 201 10.04 14.23 7.19
C SER A 201 9.21 14.19 5.89
N LEU A 202 8.32 15.18 5.68
CA LEU A 202 7.47 15.26 4.50
C LEU A 202 8.27 15.63 3.25
N SER A 203 9.27 16.51 3.39
CA SER A 203 10.18 16.90 2.30
C SER A 203 11.08 15.74 1.90
N TYR A 204 11.59 14.99 2.88
CA TYR A 204 12.30 13.73 2.65
C TYR A 204 11.44 12.76 1.85
N PHE A 205 10.19 12.52 2.29
CA PHE A 205 9.30 11.59 1.60
C PHE A 205 8.94 12.06 0.18
N ASN A 206 8.69 13.35 -0.02
CA ASN A 206 8.47 13.91 -1.35
C ASN A 206 9.67 13.65 -2.28
N THR A 207 10.88 13.94 -1.80
CA THR A 207 12.12 13.71 -2.56
C THR A 207 12.29 12.23 -2.89
N TRP A 208 12.04 11.35 -1.92
CA TRP A 208 12.09 9.90 -2.13
C TRP A 208 11.07 9.45 -3.19
N MET A 209 9.84 9.95 -3.13
CA MET A 209 8.81 9.67 -4.13
C MET A 209 9.21 10.14 -5.53
N GLU A 210 9.74 11.36 -5.67
CA GLU A 210 10.19 11.89 -6.97
C GLU A 210 11.33 11.04 -7.57
N GLN A 211 12.23 10.53 -6.73
CA GLN A 211 13.34 9.67 -7.18
C GLN A 211 12.91 8.24 -7.51
N LYS A 212 11.89 7.72 -6.82
CA LYS A 212 11.52 6.29 -6.86
C LYS A 212 10.26 6.00 -7.67
N ALA A 213 9.37 6.97 -7.89
CA ALA A 213 8.07 6.75 -8.52
C ALA A 213 8.14 6.12 -9.93
N GLY A 214 9.22 6.38 -10.67
CA GLY A 214 9.44 5.83 -12.01
C GLY A 214 10.20 4.51 -12.07
N SER A 215 10.80 4.05 -10.97
CA SER A 215 11.77 2.94 -10.97
C SER A 215 11.55 1.88 -9.88
N ASP A 216 10.84 2.19 -8.80
CA ASP A 216 10.56 1.26 -7.72
C ASP A 216 9.34 0.38 -8.06
N PRO A 217 9.47 -0.96 -8.12
CA PRO A 217 8.36 -1.86 -8.44
C PRO A 217 7.15 -1.70 -7.51
N ARG A 218 7.38 -1.34 -6.24
CA ARG A 218 6.30 -1.13 -5.25
C ARG A 218 5.44 0.08 -5.57
N LEU A 219 5.96 1.01 -6.37
CA LEU A 219 5.28 2.23 -6.82
C LEU A 219 4.73 2.10 -8.24
N ALA A 220 4.87 0.94 -8.88
CA ALA A 220 4.35 0.75 -10.23
C ALA A 220 2.83 0.93 -10.25
N ARG A 221 2.33 1.66 -11.25
CA ARG A 221 0.90 1.97 -11.43
C ARG A 221 0.17 0.96 -12.31
N GLY A 222 0.92 0.05 -12.92
CA GLY A 222 0.40 -0.97 -13.81
C GLY A 222 1.47 -2.00 -14.12
N ILE A 223 1.04 -3.06 -14.79
CA ILE A 223 1.87 -4.19 -15.20
C ILE A 223 1.75 -4.33 -16.71
N LYS A 224 2.88 -4.58 -17.37
CA LYS A 224 2.95 -4.95 -18.77
C LYS A 224 3.62 -6.30 -18.87
N VAL A 225 2.94 -7.27 -19.48
CA VAL A 225 3.52 -8.60 -19.74
C VAL A 225 4.03 -8.62 -21.18
N ILE A 226 5.26 -9.07 -21.36
CA ILE A 226 5.94 -9.15 -22.66
C ILE A 226 6.47 -10.57 -22.79
N PHE A 227 5.93 -11.30 -23.77
CA PHE A 227 6.42 -12.64 -24.09
C PHE A 227 7.45 -12.58 -25.20
N SER A 228 8.45 -13.45 -25.11
CA SER A 228 9.32 -13.82 -26.22
C SER A 228 9.39 -15.35 -26.31
N ASP A 229 9.73 -15.87 -27.48
CA ASP A 229 10.01 -17.30 -27.67
C ASP A 229 11.51 -17.50 -27.88
N TYR A 230 12.14 -18.26 -26.99
CA TYR A 230 13.51 -18.70 -27.14
C TYR A 230 13.56 -19.90 -28.08
N ALA A 231 14.00 -19.65 -29.30
CA ALA A 231 13.89 -20.60 -30.40
C ALA A 231 15.16 -20.74 -31.27
N PRO A 232 16.37 -20.93 -30.70
CA PRO A 232 17.50 -21.40 -31.52
C PRO A 232 17.22 -22.85 -31.96
N ASN A 233 17.54 -23.22 -33.20
CA ASN A 233 17.22 -24.55 -33.73
C ASN A 233 17.61 -25.68 -32.77
N SER A 234 18.84 -25.71 -32.25
CA SER A 234 19.28 -26.60 -31.17
C SER A 234 20.38 -25.95 -30.33
N ALA A 235 20.51 -26.38 -29.08
CA ALA A 235 21.66 -26.06 -28.23
C ALA A 235 21.99 -27.23 -27.31
N GLY A 236 23.16 -27.85 -27.48
CA GLY A 236 23.57 -29.01 -26.70
C GLY A 236 22.59 -30.17 -26.86
N ASP A 237 22.08 -30.69 -25.74
CA ASP A 237 21.12 -31.81 -25.66
C ASP A 237 19.66 -31.39 -25.93
N THR A 238 19.43 -30.15 -26.36
CA THR A 238 18.09 -29.56 -26.41
C THR A 238 17.71 -29.13 -27.81
N VAL A 239 16.56 -29.61 -28.26
CA VAL A 239 15.87 -29.20 -29.49
C VAL A 239 14.77 -28.23 -29.11
N PHE A 240 14.82 -26.98 -29.59
CA PHE A 240 13.75 -26.02 -29.32
C PHE A 240 12.70 -26.05 -30.43
N TYR A 241 11.47 -25.66 -30.07
CA TYR A 241 10.35 -25.66 -30.99
C TYR A 241 10.49 -24.51 -31.98
N VAL A 242 10.73 -24.85 -33.23
CA VAL A 242 10.75 -23.92 -34.36
C VAL A 242 9.87 -24.51 -35.45
N PRO A 243 8.88 -23.79 -36.01
CA PRO A 243 7.99 -24.33 -37.05
C PRO A 243 8.74 -24.92 -38.26
N ASP A 244 9.87 -24.32 -38.63
CA ASP A 244 10.68 -24.74 -39.78
C ASP A 244 11.72 -25.82 -39.45
N ARG A 245 11.72 -26.35 -38.20
CA ARG A 245 12.61 -27.42 -37.75
C ARG A 245 11.79 -28.52 -37.04
N PRO A 246 11.12 -29.41 -37.79
CA PRO A 246 10.48 -30.58 -37.20
C PRO A 246 11.52 -31.52 -36.57
N LEU A 247 11.05 -32.39 -35.68
CA LEU A 247 11.86 -33.47 -35.12
C LEU A 247 12.35 -34.39 -36.23
N THR A 248 13.56 -34.88 -36.06
CA THR A 248 14.15 -35.93 -36.89
C THR A 248 14.55 -37.11 -36.01
N TRP A 249 14.74 -38.29 -36.60
CA TRP A 249 15.20 -39.44 -35.81
C TRP A 249 16.60 -39.28 -35.20
N ASP A 250 17.37 -38.28 -35.65
CA ASP A 250 18.67 -37.94 -35.06
C ASP A 250 18.52 -37.20 -33.71
N ASP A 251 17.32 -36.74 -33.38
CA ASP A 251 16.99 -36.09 -32.11
C ASP A 251 16.69 -37.09 -30.97
N PHE A 252 16.73 -38.40 -31.27
CA PHE A 252 16.42 -39.47 -30.32
C PHE A 252 17.70 -40.23 -29.97
N THR A 253 18.59 -39.57 -29.25
CA THR A 253 19.94 -40.08 -28.93
C THR A 253 19.97 -40.95 -27.68
N GLY A 254 18.88 -40.95 -26.92
CA GLY A 254 18.73 -41.69 -25.67
C GLY A 254 18.50 -43.19 -25.84
N SER A 255 18.25 -43.84 -24.71
CA SER A 255 17.87 -45.25 -24.64
C SER A 255 16.84 -45.46 -23.53
N PRO A 256 15.91 -46.42 -23.70
CA PRO A 256 14.89 -46.68 -22.69
C PRO A 256 15.54 -47.16 -21.38
N SER A 257 15.18 -46.53 -20.26
CA SER A 257 15.73 -46.84 -18.92
C SER A 257 15.35 -48.24 -18.40
N LYS A 258 14.30 -48.83 -18.97
CA LYS A 258 13.83 -50.21 -18.71
C LYS A 258 13.34 -50.81 -20.04
N PRO A 259 13.26 -52.15 -20.18
CA PRO A 259 12.62 -52.77 -21.33
C PRO A 259 11.22 -52.19 -21.55
N SER A 260 11.05 -51.44 -22.65
CA SER A 260 9.79 -50.80 -23.03
C SER A 260 9.10 -51.64 -24.09
N LYS A 261 7.76 -51.64 -24.14
CA LYS A 261 6.98 -52.24 -25.25
C LYS A 261 6.82 -51.28 -26.45
N PHE A 262 7.06 -49.99 -26.24
CA PHE A 262 6.87 -48.93 -27.25
C PHE A 262 8.05 -48.86 -28.23
N ALA A 263 7.79 -48.40 -29.46
CA ALA A 263 8.80 -48.26 -30.51
C ALA A 263 9.65 -47.00 -30.35
N ALA A 264 9.09 -45.93 -29.81
CA ALA A 264 9.81 -44.70 -29.49
C ALA A 264 9.19 -44.03 -28.26
N ALA A 265 9.89 -43.02 -27.73
CA ALA A 265 9.33 -42.05 -26.82
C ALA A 265 10.10 -40.73 -26.94
N VAL A 266 9.37 -39.63 -27.04
CA VAL A 266 9.89 -38.26 -26.97
C VAL A 266 9.68 -37.66 -25.57
N PHE A 267 10.62 -36.81 -25.15
CA PHE A 267 10.55 -36.10 -23.86
C PHE A 267 10.47 -34.57 -24.07
N PRO A 268 9.30 -34.05 -24.48
CA PRO A 268 9.07 -32.64 -24.64
C PRO A 268 8.66 -31.99 -23.31
N SER A 269 8.98 -30.71 -23.14
CA SER A 269 8.53 -29.90 -22.01
C SER A 269 8.58 -28.41 -22.36
N PHE A 270 8.03 -27.58 -21.49
CA PHE A 270 8.20 -26.14 -21.58
C PHE A 270 8.66 -25.53 -20.24
N SER A 271 9.39 -24.42 -20.34
CA SER A 271 9.80 -23.59 -19.22
C SER A 271 9.78 -22.12 -19.64
N TYR A 272 10.07 -21.23 -18.70
CA TYR A 272 10.26 -19.81 -18.99
C TYR A 272 11.41 -19.24 -18.17
N ALA A 273 12.07 -18.22 -18.70
CA ALA A 273 12.95 -17.35 -17.93
C ALA A 273 12.25 -15.99 -17.73
N GLY A 274 12.24 -15.50 -16.49
CA GLY A 274 11.63 -14.23 -16.14
C GLY A 274 12.65 -13.16 -15.85
N ARG A 275 12.44 -11.94 -16.37
CA ARG A 275 13.11 -10.73 -15.88
C ARG A 275 12.10 -9.61 -15.69
N THR A 276 12.38 -8.72 -14.76
CA THR A 276 11.49 -7.59 -14.44
C THR A 276 12.24 -6.28 -14.51
N GLU A 277 11.53 -5.23 -14.91
CA GLU A 277 12.04 -3.89 -15.05
C GLU A 277 10.91 -2.90 -14.80
N VAL A 278 11.19 -1.73 -14.24
CA VAL A 278 10.19 -0.65 -14.15
C VAL A 278 10.60 0.43 -15.13
N VAL A 279 9.71 0.74 -16.07
CA VAL A 279 9.89 1.77 -17.09
C VAL A 279 8.73 2.75 -16.95
N ASP A 280 9.03 4.02 -16.70
CA ASP A 280 8.04 5.10 -16.53
C ASP A 280 6.93 4.76 -15.52
N GLY A 281 7.29 4.06 -14.45
CA GLY A 281 6.34 3.65 -13.40
C GLY A 281 5.40 2.50 -13.79
N ILE A 282 5.69 1.77 -14.87
CA ILE A 282 5.03 0.52 -15.25
C ILE A 282 5.98 -0.65 -15.03
N LEU A 283 5.52 -1.69 -14.34
CA LEU A 283 6.28 -2.92 -14.12
C LEU A 283 6.21 -3.80 -15.38
N HIS A 284 7.30 -3.89 -16.11
CA HIS A 284 7.46 -4.77 -17.26
C HIS A 284 7.92 -6.15 -16.79
N LEU A 285 7.14 -7.16 -17.13
CA LEU A 285 7.44 -8.57 -16.91
C LEU A 285 7.79 -9.19 -18.26
N TYR A 286 9.06 -9.50 -18.46
CA TYR A 286 9.51 -10.19 -19.66
C TYR A 286 9.61 -11.68 -19.35
N LEU A 287 8.88 -12.48 -20.13
CA LEU A 287 8.78 -13.92 -19.98
C LEU A 287 9.28 -14.58 -21.27
N ASP A 288 10.49 -15.12 -21.23
CA ASP A 288 11.13 -15.79 -22.36
C ASP A 288 10.78 -17.28 -22.32
N MET A 289 9.81 -17.66 -23.15
CA MET A 289 9.26 -19.01 -23.21
C MET A 289 10.21 -19.97 -23.93
N LYS A 290 10.35 -21.18 -23.40
CA LYS A 290 11.16 -22.25 -23.96
C LYS A 290 10.28 -23.47 -24.12
N VAL A 291 10.03 -23.90 -25.35
CA VAL A 291 9.38 -25.18 -25.64
C VAL A 291 10.44 -26.07 -26.27
N TYR A 292 10.69 -27.24 -25.70
CA TYR A 292 11.85 -28.04 -26.06
C TYR A 292 11.67 -29.54 -25.91
N VAL A 293 12.56 -30.31 -26.55
CA VAL A 293 12.77 -31.76 -26.40
C VAL A 293 14.19 -32.00 -25.91
N LEU A 294 14.33 -32.94 -24.96
CA LEU A 294 15.64 -33.44 -24.51
C LEU A 294 16.06 -34.66 -25.34
N GLN A 295 17.16 -34.54 -26.09
CA GLN A 295 17.58 -35.58 -27.02
C GLN A 295 18.03 -36.85 -26.30
N SER A 296 18.85 -36.71 -25.25
CA SER A 296 19.37 -37.81 -24.44
C SER A 296 18.30 -38.59 -23.67
N SER A 297 17.13 -37.98 -23.46
CA SER A 297 15.98 -38.65 -22.84
C SER A 297 15.07 -39.31 -23.89
N SER A 298 15.05 -38.79 -25.11
CA SER A 298 14.21 -39.28 -26.20
C SER A 298 14.88 -40.45 -26.92
N TRP A 299 14.14 -41.51 -27.22
CA TRP A 299 14.72 -42.74 -27.78
C TRP A 299 13.80 -43.40 -28.80
N VAL A 300 14.39 -44.19 -29.69
CA VAL A 300 13.69 -45.00 -30.69
C VAL A 300 14.35 -46.38 -30.77
N LYS A 301 13.53 -47.42 -30.97
CA LYS A 301 13.97 -48.81 -31.18
C LYS A 301 13.20 -49.41 -32.37
N GLY A 302 13.89 -50.21 -33.19
CA GLY A 302 13.27 -50.84 -34.35
C GLY A 302 13.12 -49.90 -35.54
N SER A 303 11.96 -49.91 -36.19
CA SER A 303 11.71 -49.17 -37.44
C SER A 303 11.64 -47.66 -37.21
N LYS A 304 12.44 -46.92 -37.98
CA LYS A 304 12.45 -45.45 -38.04
C LYS A 304 11.59 -44.95 -39.20
N ASP A 305 10.27 -45.12 -39.11
CA ASP A 305 9.35 -44.69 -40.18
C ASP A 305 8.79 -43.28 -39.97
N ALA A 306 8.30 -42.68 -41.05
CA ALA A 306 7.81 -41.30 -41.04
C ALA A 306 6.52 -41.11 -40.22
N TYR A 307 5.70 -42.16 -40.11
CA TYR A 307 4.43 -42.07 -39.39
C TYR A 307 4.66 -42.09 -37.87
N GLY A 308 5.56 -42.95 -37.39
CA GLY A 308 6.03 -42.94 -36.01
C GLY A 308 6.67 -41.61 -35.64
N LEU A 309 7.51 -41.04 -36.50
CA LEU A 309 8.11 -39.72 -36.23
C LEU A 309 7.05 -38.62 -36.13
N ALA A 310 6.03 -38.67 -37.00
CA ALA A 310 4.90 -37.74 -36.94
C ALA A 310 4.10 -37.88 -35.63
N HIS A 311 4.01 -39.09 -35.08
CA HIS A 311 3.39 -39.32 -33.77
C HIS A 311 4.16 -38.61 -32.65
N GLU A 312 5.47 -38.80 -32.60
CA GLU A 312 6.34 -38.13 -31.61
C GLU A 312 6.33 -36.60 -31.80
N GLN A 313 6.30 -36.11 -33.04
CA GLN A 313 6.16 -34.68 -33.32
C GLN A 313 4.90 -34.09 -32.69
N ARG A 314 3.77 -34.82 -32.68
CA ARG A 314 2.52 -34.33 -32.07
C ARG A 314 2.61 -34.16 -30.56
N HIS A 315 3.40 -34.96 -29.85
CA HIS A 315 3.68 -34.69 -28.44
C HIS A 315 4.38 -33.34 -28.28
N PHE A 316 5.35 -33.02 -29.15
CA PHE A 316 6.03 -31.72 -29.10
C PHE A 316 5.08 -30.55 -29.41
N ASP A 317 4.17 -30.71 -30.37
CA ASP A 317 3.16 -29.71 -30.71
C ASP A 317 2.13 -29.50 -29.60
N ILE A 318 1.75 -30.55 -28.86
CA ILE A 318 0.89 -30.44 -27.66
C ILE A 318 1.57 -29.57 -26.61
N VAL A 319 2.88 -29.74 -26.39
CA VAL A 319 3.62 -28.89 -25.45
C VAL A 319 3.64 -27.43 -25.92
N LYS A 320 3.83 -27.16 -27.22
CA LYS A 320 3.73 -25.80 -27.77
C LYS A 320 2.34 -25.20 -27.52
N LEU A 321 1.28 -25.96 -27.81
CA LEU A 321 -0.10 -25.54 -27.59
C LEU A 321 -0.36 -25.13 -26.13
N VAL A 322 0.15 -25.91 -25.18
CA VAL A 322 0.00 -25.60 -23.76
C VAL A 322 0.82 -24.38 -23.34
N ALA A 323 2.03 -24.21 -23.90
CA ALA A 323 2.82 -23.01 -23.66
C ALA A 323 2.11 -21.74 -24.15
N GLU A 324 1.43 -21.79 -25.30
CA GLU A 324 0.64 -20.66 -25.80
C GLU A 324 -0.62 -20.40 -24.94
N ARG A 325 -1.29 -21.47 -24.49
CA ARG A 325 -2.38 -21.33 -23.51
C ARG A 325 -1.90 -20.71 -22.19
N PHE A 326 -0.69 -21.03 -21.73
CA PHE A 326 -0.07 -20.38 -20.59
C PHE A 326 0.09 -18.87 -20.82
N LYS A 327 0.63 -18.45 -21.98
CA LYS A 327 0.74 -17.01 -22.33
C LYS A 327 -0.61 -16.31 -22.26
N GLN A 328 -1.68 -16.96 -22.73
CA GLN A 328 -3.04 -16.41 -22.68
C GLN A 328 -3.62 -16.31 -21.27
N LYS A 329 -3.21 -17.18 -20.33
CA LYS A 329 -3.64 -17.12 -18.92
C LYS A 329 -2.98 -15.93 -18.21
N ILE A 330 -1.71 -15.65 -18.50
CA ILE A 330 -0.96 -14.57 -17.84
C ILE A 330 -1.28 -13.23 -18.50
N LYS A 331 -2.31 -12.57 -17.99
CA LYS A 331 -2.70 -11.22 -18.43
C LYS A 331 -2.53 -10.20 -17.29
N PRO A 332 -2.26 -8.91 -17.60
CA PRO A 332 -2.07 -7.89 -16.56
C PRO A 332 -3.20 -7.82 -15.52
N GLU A 333 -4.44 -8.13 -15.91
CA GLU A 333 -5.62 -8.01 -15.05
C GLU A 333 -5.65 -9.02 -13.91
N ILE A 334 -4.96 -10.16 -14.05
CA ILE A 334 -4.86 -11.16 -13.00
C ILE A 334 -3.64 -10.95 -12.10
N LEU A 335 -2.76 -9.99 -12.43
CA LEU A 335 -1.50 -9.78 -11.73
C LEU A 335 -1.60 -8.59 -10.76
N SER A 336 -0.80 -8.64 -9.70
CA SER A 336 -0.60 -7.53 -8.78
C SER A 336 0.88 -7.22 -8.64
N VAL A 337 1.21 -5.95 -8.35
CA VAL A 337 2.62 -5.55 -8.15
C VAL A 337 3.26 -6.22 -6.94
N THR A 338 2.43 -6.73 -6.01
CA THR A 338 2.87 -7.42 -4.79
C THR A 338 2.99 -8.93 -4.96
N ASP A 339 2.29 -9.55 -5.92
CA ASP A 339 2.17 -11.02 -5.99
C ASP A 339 2.22 -11.61 -7.40
N TYR A 340 2.64 -10.84 -8.42
CA TYR A 340 2.73 -11.33 -9.80
C TYR A 340 3.55 -12.62 -9.94
N ASN A 341 4.63 -12.80 -9.16
CA ASN A 341 5.48 -13.99 -9.21
C ASN A 341 4.71 -15.26 -8.80
N SER A 342 3.98 -15.23 -7.69
CA SER A 342 3.23 -16.39 -7.19
C SER A 342 2.12 -16.76 -8.17
N ILE A 343 1.43 -15.76 -8.75
CA ILE A 343 0.35 -15.96 -9.71
C ILE A 343 0.88 -16.59 -11.01
N ILE A 344 1.99 -16.10 -11.54
CA ILE A 344 2.65 -16.69 -12.72
C ILE A 344 3.07 -18.14 -12.43
N GLN A 345 3.67 -18.39 -11.27
CA GLN A 345 4.11 -19.73 -10.88
C GLN A 345 2.94 -20.71 -10.71
N TYR A 346 1.83 -20.26 -10.12
CA TYR A 346 0.60 -21.04 -10.01
C TYR A 346 0.10 -21.47 -11.40
N HIS A 347 -0.06 -20.52 -12.31
CA HIS A 347 -0.50 -20.82 -13.67
C HIS A 347 0.48 -21.67 -14.47
N PHE A 348 1.79 -21.56 -14.19
CA PHE A 348 2.79 -22.43 -14.78
C PHE A 348 2.58 -23.89 -14.33
N ILE A 349 2.39 -24.13 -13.03
CA ILE A 349 2.14 -25.47 -12.50
C ILE A 349 0.83 -26.06 -13.07
N GLU A 350 -0.22 -25.24 -13.15
CA GLU A 350 -1.49 -25.67 -13.76
C GLU A 350 -1.31 -26.04 -15.24
N SER A 351 -0.58 -25.22 -16.01
CA SER A 351 -0.27 -25.54 -17.40
C SER A 351 0.64 -26.77 -17.53
N PHE A 352 1.56 -27.00 -16.60
CA PHE A 352 2.37 -28.23 -16.59
C PHE A 352 1.52 -29.49 -16.35
N ARG A 353 0.52 -29.42 -15.46
CA ARG A 353 -0.46 -30.49 -15.26
C ARG A 353 -1.32 -30.73 -16.50
N GLU A 354 -1.76 -29.65 -17.14
CA GLU A 354 -2.50 -29.70 -18.41
C GLU A 354 -1.69 -30.38 -19.51
N MET A 355 -0.40 -30.02 -19.64
CA MET A 355 0.53 -30.63 -20.58
C MET A 355 0.60 -32.15 -20.42
N ASN A 356 0.81 -32.64 -19.20
CA ASN A 356 0.90 -34.09 -18.95
C ASN A 356 -0.43 -34.79 -19.27
N LYS A 357 -1.55 -34.20 -18.86
CA LYS A 357 -2.88 -34.76 -19.14
C LYS A 357 -3.16 -34.85 -20.65
N LEU A 358 -2.80 -33.84 -21.44
CA LEU A 358 -3.03 -33.85 -22.88
C LEU A 358 -2.14 -34.87 -23.61
N GLN A 359 -0.88 -35.03 -23.15
CA GLN A 359 0.01 -36.05 -23.70
C GLN A 359 -0.51 -37.47 -23.40
N GLU A 360 -0.94 -37.74 -22.16
CA GLU A 360 -1.55 -39.02 -21.78
C GLU A 360 -2.85 -39.30 -22.55
N GLN A 361 -3.68 -38.26 -22.74
CA GLN A 361 -4.91 -38.37 -23.52
C GLN A 361 -4.62 -38.69 -24.99
N TYR A 362 -3.63 -38.02 -25.59
CA TYR A 362 -3.21 -38.26 -26.97
C TYR A 362 -2.72 -39.70 -27.15
N ASP A 363 -1.86 -40.19 -26.26
CA ASP A 363 -1.40 -41.57 -26.23
C ASP A 363 -2.57 -42.57 -26.14
N ALA A 364 -3.49 -42.34 -25.22
CA ALA A 364 -4.62 -43.24 -24.99
C ALA A 364 -5.57 -43.32 -26.20
N GLU A 365 -5.94 -42.17 -26.77
CA GLU A 365 -6.90 -42.09 -27.87
C GLU A 365 -6.31 -42.58 -29.20
N THR A 366 -5.01 -42.36 -29.43
CA THR A 366 -4.31 -42.88 -30.61
C THR A 366 -3.84 -44.32 -30.46
N GLN A 367 -4.07 -44.95 -29.30
CA GLN A 367 -3.53 -46.27 -28.95
C GLN A 367 -2.00 -46.33 -29.13
N HIS A 368 -1.29 -45.32 -28.61
CA HIS A 368 0.16 -45.12 -28.77
C HIS A 368 0.58 -45.10 -30.26
N GLY A 369 -0.16 -44.32 -31.06
CA GLY A 369 0.07 -44.15 -32.48
C GLY A 369 -0.50 -45.24 -33.39
N LEU A 370 -1.09 -46.32 -32.88
CA LEU A 370 -1.65 -47.40 -33.73
C LEU A 370 -2.93 -46.98 -34.47
N ASN A 371 -3.70 -46.03 -33.94
CA ASN A 371 -4.94 -45.53 -34.53
C ASN A 371 -4.69 -44.27 -35.36
N LYS A 372 -4.51 -44.47 -36.68
CA LYS A 372 -4.28 -43.40 -37.67
C LYS A 372 -5.40 -42.36 -37.72
N GLN A 373 -6.65 -42.79 -37.59
CA GLN A 373 -7.80 -41.89 -37.69
C GLN A 373 -7.85 -40.94 -36.48
N ALA A 374 -7.59 -41.46 -35.28
CA ALA A 374 -7.52 -40.64 -34.07
C ALA A 374 -6.36 -39.65 -34.12
N GLN A 375 -5.19 -40.07 -34.59
CA GLN A 375 -4.03 -39.18 -34.75
C GLN A 375 -4.32 -38.04 -35.74
N GLU A 376 -5.03 -38.34 -36.83
CA GLU A 376 -5.41 -37.32 -37.81
C GLU A 376 -6.46 -36.32 -37.27
N GLU A 377 -7.33 -36.75 -36.36
CA GLU A 377 -8.22 -35.83 -35.65
C GLU A 377 -7.44 -34.91 -34.70
N TRP A 378 -6.47 -35.46 -33.97
CA TRP A 378 -5.56 -34.66 -33.15
C TRP A 378 -4.73 -33.68 -33.99
N ASN A 379 -4.24 -34.08 -35.17
CA ASN A 379 -3.55 -33.20 -36.10
C ASN A 379 -4.39 -31.97 -36.43
N ARG A 380 -5.66 -32.18 -36.81
CA ARG A 380 -6.60 -31.09 -37.11
C ARG A 380 -6.84 -30.19 -35.90
N ARG A 381 -7.06 -30.79 -34.73
CA ARG A 381 -7.29 -30.05 -33.49
C ARG A 381 -6.10 -29.18 -33.12
N ILE A 382 -4.89 -29.75 -33.05
CA ILE A 382 -3.66 -29.03 -32.70
C ILE A 382 -3.42 -27.89 -33.68
N THR A 383 -3.55 -28.15 -34.98
CA THR A 383 -3.36 -27.13 -36.03
C THR A 383 -4.38 -26.00 -35.90
N ALA A 384 -5.66 -26.33 -35.67
CA ALA A 384 -6.72 -25.34 -35.53
C ALA A 384 -6.54 -24.48 -34.27
N GLU A 385 -5.97 -25.04 -33.20
CA GLU A 385 -5.72 -24.30 -31.96
C GLU A 385 -4.47 -23.43 -32.05
N LEU A 386 -3.37 -23.94 -32.60
CA LEU A 386 -2.14 -23.17 -32.83
C LEU A 386 -2.30 -22.08 -33.89
N GLY A 387 -3.14 -22.29 -34.90
CA GLY A 387 -3.42 -21.31 -35.95
C GLY A 387 -4.38 -20.18 -35.53
N LYS A 388 -4.98 -20.25 -34.33
CA LYS A 388 -5.88 -19.22 -33.78
C LYS A 388 -5.17 -18.20 -32.88
N GLN A 389 -3.88 -18.36 -32.65
CA GLN A 389 -3.13 -17.68 -31.59
C GLN A 389 -2.35 -16.47 -32.07
#